data_AF-A0A2J8MD74-F1
#
_entry.id   AF-A0A2J8MD74-F1
#
_cell.length_a   1.000
_cell.length_b   1.000
_cell.length_c   1.000
_cell.angle_alpha   90.00
_cell.angle_beta   90.00
_cell.angle_gamma   90.00
#
_symmetry.space_group_name_H-M   'P 1'
#
loop_
_entity.id
_entity.type
_entity.pdbx_description
1 polymer ?
#
loop_
_entity_poly.entity_id
_entity_poly.type
_entity_poly.pdbx_seq_one_letter_code
_entity_poly.pdbx_strand_id
1 'polypeptide(L)'
;MRRAVSLVTDSTSTFLSQTTYALIEAITEYTKAVYTLTSLYRQYTSLLGKMNSEEEDEVWQVIIGARAEMTSKHQEYLKLETTWMTAVGLSEMAAEAAYQTGADQASITTRNHIQLVKLQVEEVHQLSRKAETKLAEAQIEELRQKTQEEGEERAESEQEAYLRED
;
A
#
# COMPACT_ATOMS: atom_id res chain seq x y z
N MET A 1 41.76 -4.59 -12.57
CA MET A 1 40.30 -4.75 -12.78
C MET A 1 39.60 -5.41 -11.60
N ARG A 2 39.98 -6.60 -11.13
CA ARG A 2 39.32 -7.32 -10.01
C ARG A 2 39.08 -6.49 -8.73
N ARG A 3 40.03 -5.63 -8.31
CA ARG A 3 39.86 -4.71 -7.16
C ARG A 3 38.77 -3.65 -7.37
N ALA A 4 38.68 -3.08 -8.57
CA ALA A 4 37.65 -2.08 -8.89
C ALA A 4 36.26 -2.73 -8.95
N VAL A 5 36.17 -3.94 -9.50
CA VAL A 5 34.95 -4.75 -9.51
C VAL A 5 34.48 -5.07 -8.09
N SER A 6 35.39 -5.49 -7.21
CA SER A 6 35.04 -5.74 -5.80
C SER A 6 34.41 -4.52 -5.13
N LEU A 7 34.99 -3.32 -5.34
CA LEU A 7 34.43 -2.08 -4.79
C LEU A 7 33.05 -1.76 -5.36
N VAL A 8 32.84 -1.99 -6.66
CA VAL A 8 31.54 -1.79 -7.31
C VAL A 8 30.52 -2.77 -6.74
N THR A 9 30.83 -4.06 -6.65
CA THR A 9 29.92 -5.07 -6.09
C THR A 9 29.56 -4.79 -4.64
N ASP A 10 30.52 -4.37 -3.82
CA ASP A 10 30.29 -4.05 -2.41
C ASP A 10 29.40 -2.80 -2.26
N SER A 11 29.66 -1.77 -3.06
CA SER A 11 28.88 -0.53 -3.06
C SER A 11 27.45 -0.75 -3.56
N THR A 12 27.27 -1.50 -4.65
CA THR A 12 25.92 -1.80 -5.18
C THR A 12 25.14 -2.71 -4.25
N SER A 13 25.81 -3.68 -3.61
CA SER A 13 25.18 -4.54 -2.61
C SER A 13 24.67 -3.74 -1.41
N THR A 14 25.48 -2.80 -0.89
CA THR A 14 25.07 -1.92 0.22
C THR A 14 23.88 -1.04 -0.18
N PHE A 15 23.94 -0.41 -1.36
CA PHE A 15 22.86 0.42 -1.87
C PHE A 15 21.56 -0.39 -2.08
N LEU A 16 21.68 -1.62 -2.60
CA LEU A 16 20.54 -2.53 -2.77
C LEU A 16 19.91 -2.88 -1.43
N SER A 17 20.69 -3.25 -0.42
CA SER A 17 20.15 -3.55 0.92
C SER A 17 19.43 -2.35 1.55
N GLN A 18 20.02 -1.15 1.45
CA GLN A 18 19.41 0.08 1.99
C GLN A 18 18.09 0.43 1.30
N THR A 19 18.08 0.41 -0.03
CA THR A 19 16.87 0.70 -0.81
C THR A 19 15.80 -0.38 -0.63
N THR A 20 16.19 -1.64 -0.43
CA THR A 20 15.27 -2.75 -0.12
C THR A 20 14.60 -2.52 1.23
N TYR A 21 15.37 -2.18 2.26
CA TYR A 21 14.83 -1.90 3.59
C TYR A 21 13.86 -0.70 3.56
N ALA A 22 14.27 0.41 2.93
CA ALA A 22 13.43 1.60 2.81
C ALA A 22 12.12 1.31 2.06
N LEU A 23 12.18 0.52 0.97
CA LEU A 23 10.99 0.12 0.22
C LEU A 23 10.05 -0.75 1.06
N ILE A 24 10.58 -1.77 1.75
CA ILE A 24 9.80 -2.64 2.63
C ILE A 24 9.10 -1.83 3.74
N GLU A 25 9.81 -0.90 4.35
CA GLU A 25 9.24 0.00 5.37
C GLU A 25 8.10 0.85 4.77
N ALA A 26 8.31 1.46 3.60
CA ALA A 26 7.29 2.28 2.95
C ALA A 26 6.04 1.47 2.53
N ILE A 27 6.21 0.26 2.00
CA ILE A 27 5.10 -0.66 1.69
C ILE A 27 4.34 -1.02 2.97
N THR A 28 5.06 -1.26 4.07
CA THR A 28 4.47 -1.59 5.36
C THR A 28 3.65 -0.43 5.92
N GLU A 29 4.17 0.79 5.85
CA GLU A 29 3.46 2.00 6.30
C GLU A 29 2.22 2.28 5.44
N TYR A 30 2.32 2.13 4.12
CA TYR A 30 1.16 2.19 3.23
C TYR A 30 0.11 1.12 3.60
N THR A 31 0.54 -0.12 3.82
CA THR A 31 -0.36 -1.23 4.22
C THR A 31 -1.09 -0.91 5.53
N LYS A 32 -0.42 -0.30 6.51
CA LYS A 32 -1.06 0.16 7.76
C LYS A 32 -2.10 1.25 7.51
N ALA A 33 -1.82 2.22 6.64
CA ALA A 33 -2.77 3.26 6.27
C ALA A 33 -4.02 2.65 5.58
N VAL A 34 -3.84 1.66 4.70
CA VAL A 34 -4.94 0.91 4.07
C VAL A 34 -5.80 0.20 5.13
N TYR A 35 -5.21 -0.46 6.12
CA TYR A 35 -5.96 -1.12 7.21
C TYR A 35 -6.69 -0.13 8.12
N THR A 36 -6.09 1.04 8.37
CA THR A 36 -6.72 2.12 9.12
C THR A 36 -7.99 2.59 8.41
N LEU A 37 -7.86 2.92 7.11
CA LEU A 37 -8.99 3.33 6.29
C LEU A 37 -10.06 2.23 6.20
N THR A 38 -9.66 0.96 6.04
CA THR A 38 -10.58 -0.18 6.04
C THR A 38 -11.40 -0.25 7.33
N SER A 39 -10.77 0.00 8.48
CA SER A 39 -11.43 -0.04 9.78
C SER A 39 -12.41 1.11 9.95
N LEU A 40 -12.06 2.31 9.46
CA LEU A 40 -12.96 3.46 9.47
C LEU A 40 -14.21 3.22 8.61
N TYR A 41 -14.05 2.67 7.39
CA TYR A 41 -15.20 2.30 6.56
C TYR A 41 -16.12 1.30 7.27
N ARG A 42 -15.56 0.24 7.85
CA ARG A 42 -16.37 -0.75 8.60
C ARG A 42 -17.09 -0.14 9.80
N GLN A 43 -16.43 0.77 10.52
CA GLN A 43 -17.04 1.47 11.64
C GLN A 43 -18.18 2.36 11.18
N TYR A 44 -17.95 3.16 10.14
CA TYR A 44 -18.98 4.00 9.52
C TYR A 44 -20.19 3.16 9.08
N THR A 45 -19.97 2.08 8.33
CA THR A 45 -21.03 1.13 7.95
C THR A 45 -21.82 0.59 9.14
N SER A 46 -21.17 0.31 10.27
CA SER A 46 -21.86 -0.19 11.47
C SER A 46 -22.72 0.85 12.20
N LEU A 47 -22.49 2.14 11.92
CA LEU A 47 -23.15 3.30 12.53
C LEU A 47 -24.18 3.96 11.60
N LEU A 48 -24.29 3.50 10.36
CA LEU A 48 -25.39 3.82 9.44
C LEU A 48 -26.74 3.64 10.16
N GLY A 49 -27.60 4.65 10.04
CA GLY A 49 -28.92 4.78 10.68
C GLY A 49 -28.90 5.13 12.17
N LYS A 50 -27.70 5.32 12.76
CA LYS A 50 -27.53 5.55 14.21
C LYS A 50 -26.86 6.87 14.54
N MET A 51 -26.45 7.62 13.53
CA MET A 51 -25.81 8.92 13.66
C MET A 51 -26.77 9.99 13.15
N ASN A 52 -26.69 11.17 13.74
CA ASN A 52 -27.27 12.35 13.09
C ASN A 52 -26.32 12.88 11.99
N SER A 53 -26.80 13.82 11.18
CA SER A 53 -26.03 14.38 10.05
C SER A 53 -24.70 15.01 10.46
N GLU A 54 -24.60 15.64 11.64
CA GLU A 54 -23.36 16.26 12.12
C GLU A 54 -22.32 15.19 12.51
N GLU A 55 -22.76 14.15 13.22
CA GLU A 55 -21.91 13.01 13.58
C GLU A 55 -21.43 12.24 12.34
N GLU A 56 -22.31 12.05 11.35
CA GLU A 56 -21.97 11.41 10.08
C GLU A 56 -20.90 12.21 9.33
N ASP A 57 -21.07 13.53 9.24
CA ASP A 57 -20.13 14.43 8.60
C ASP A 57 -18.75 14.39 9.28
N GLU A 58 -18.70 14.40 10.61
CA GLU A 58 -17.44 14.29 11.36
C GLU A 58 -16.69 12.98 11.06
N VAL A 59 -17.40 11.84 11.09
CA VAL A 59 -16.81 10.54 10.76
C VAL A 59 -16.32 10.53 9.31
N TRP A 60 -17.08 11.13 8.39
CA TRP A 60 -16.68 11.23 6.99
C TRP A 60 -15.43 12.10 6.79
N GLN A 61 -15.28 13.20 7.54
CA GLN A 61 -14.05 14.02 7.51
C GLN A 61 -12.83 13.22 7.96
N VAL A 62 -12.96 12.37 8.98
CA VAL A 62 -11.88 11.48 9.42
C VAL A 62 -11.50 10.49 8.30
N ILE A 63 -12.49 9.92 7.60
CA ILE A 63 -12.25 9.04 6.45
C ILE A 63 -11.52 9.78 5.32
N ILE A 64 -11.91 11.03 5.01
CA ILE A 64 -11.22 11.86 4.01
C ILE A 64 -9.76 12.10 4.40
N GLY A 65 -9.50 12.43 5.66
CA GLY A 65 -8.14 12.60 6.18
C GLY A 65 -7.30 11.32 6.04
N ALA A 66 -7.86 10.17 6.42
CA ALA A 66 -7.20 8.88 6.29
C ALA A 66 -6.93 8.48 4.82
N ARG A 67 -7.84 8.82 3.89
CA ARG A 67 -7.58 8.65 2.44
C ARG A 67 -6.40 9.49 1.98
N ALA A 68 -6.34 10.75 2.38
CA ALA A 68 -5.24 11.65 2.01
C ALA A 68 -3.89 11.12 2.54
N GLU A 69 -3.85 10.62 3.78
CA GLU A 69 -2.66 9.98 4.36
C GLU A 69 -2.26 8.73 3.56
N MET A 70 -3.21 7.84 3.28
CA MET A 70 -2.96 6.63 2.48
C MET A 70 -2.40 6.97 1.09
N THR A 71 -2.94 7.99 0.41
CA THR A 71 -2.41 8.47 -0.88
C THR A 71 -0.99 9.01 -0.76
N SER A 72 -0.68 9.78 0.28
CA SER A 72 0.68 10.28 0.52
C SER A 72 1.67 9.13 0.73
N LYS A 73 1.31 8.13 1.55
CA LYS A 73 2.14 6.94 1.77
C LYS A 73 2.34 6.12 0.50
N HIS A 74 1.31 6.01 -0.34
CA HIS A 74 1.40 5.33 -1.63
C HIS A 74 2.41 6.02 -2.56
N GLN A 75 2.38 7.36 -2.64
CA GLN A 75 3.33 8.13 -3.44
C GLN A 75 4.78 7.96 -2.98
N GLU A 76 5.03 7.98 -1.66
CA GLU A 76 6.38 7.75 -1.14
C GLU A 76 6.87 6.32 -1.42
N TYR A 77 5.99 5.32 -1.28
CA TYR A 77 6.26 3.95 -1.69
C TYR A 77 6.69 3.87 -3.17
N LEU A 78 5.92 4.42 -4.11
CA LEU A 78 6.23 4.36 -5.55
C LEU A 78 7.57 5.02 -5.90
N LYS A 79 7.91 6.12 -5.21
CA LYS A 79 9.21 6.79 -5.35
C LYS A 79 10.37 5.90 -4.90
N LEU A 80 10.21 5.23 -3.76
CA LEU A 80 11.22 4.30 -3.25
C LEU A 80 11.32 3.03 -4.10
N GLU A 81 10.20 2.57 -4.68
CA GLU A 81 10.17 1.44 -5.61
C GLU A 81 10.99 1.74 -6.87
N THR A 82 10.84 2.93 -7.43
CA THR A 82 11.66 3.41 -8.56
C THR A 82 13.16 3.42 -8.22
N THR A 83 13.49 3.87 -7.01
CA THR A 83 14.87 3.90 -6.52
C THR A 83 15.43 2.48 -6.34
N TRP A 84 14.64 1.57 -5.78
CA TRP A 84 15.00 0.17 -5.59
C TRP A 84 15.19 -0.58 -6.92
N MET A 85 14.30 -0.37 -7.91
CA MET A 85 14.46 -0.94 -9.26
C MET A 85 15.78 -0.49 -9.89
N THR A 86 16.18 0.76 -9.67
CA THR A 86 17.49 1.26 -10.12
C THR A 86 18.65 0.55 -9.40
N ALA A 87 18.55 0.34 -8.08
CA ALA A 87 19.55 -0.38 -7.31
C ALA A 87 19.70 -1.85 -7.75
N VAL A 88 18.59 -2.51 -8.09
CA VAL A 88 18.58 -3.85 -8.69
C VAL A 88 19.35 -3.84 -10.01
N GLY A 89 19.02 -2.93 -10.93
CA GLY A 89 19.71 -2.85 -12.24
C GLY A 89 21.21 -2.57 -12.12
N LEU A 90 21.63 -1.69 -11.21
CA LEU A 90 23.03 -1.45 -10.90
C LEU A 90 23.74 -2.71 -10.39
N SER A 91 23.08 -3.47 -9.52
CA SER A 91 23.61 -4.72 -8.97
C SER A 91 23.71 -5.83 -10.02
N GLU A 92 22.74 -5.90 -10.94
CA GLU A 92 22.78 -6.83 -12.07
C GLU A 92 23.97 -6.52 -12.99
N MET A 93 24.21 -5.25 -13.31
CA MET A 93 25.39 -4.81 -14.07
C MET A 93 26.70 -5.10 -13.33
N ALA A 94 26.75 -4.90 -12.01
CA ALA A 94 27.92 -5.22 -11.19
C ALA A 94 28.24 -6.73 -11.18
N ALA A 95 27.21 -7.57 -11.08
CA ALA A 95 27.35 -9.02 -11.16
C ALA A 95 27.87 -9.47 -12.53
N GLU A 96 27.42 -8.83 -13.60
CA GLU A 96 27.89 -9.12 -14.97
C GLU A 96 29.34 -8.69 -15.17
N ALA A 97 29.72 -7.50 -14.71
CA ALA A 97 31.12 -7.04 -14.75
C ALA A 97 32.05 -7.96 -13.92
N ALA A 98 31.56 -8.48 -12.79
CA ALA A 98 32.29 -9.46 -11.99
C ALA A 98 32.52 -10.77 -12.75
N TYR A 99 31.51 -11.28 -13.43
CA TYR A 99 31.63 -12.46 -14.28
C TYR A 99 32.65 -12.25 -15.41
N GLN A 100 32.53 -11.15 -16.16
CA GLN A 100 33.41 -10.83 -17.29
C GLN A 100 34.89 -10.66 -16.90
N THR A 101 35.17 -10.32 -15.65
CA THR A 101 36.55 -10.16 -15.13
C THR A 101 37.08 -11.39 -14.40
N GLY A 102 36.36 -12.52 -14.45
CA GLY A 102 36.73 -13.78 -13.80
C GLY A 102 36.65 -13.72 -12.27
N ALA A 103 35.71 -12.93 -11.74
CA ALA A 103 35.36 -12.87 -10.32
C ALA A 103 34.04 -13.62 -10.06
N ASP A 104 33.99 -14.90 -10.45
CA ASP A 104 32.76 -15.72 -10.46
C ASP A 104 32.05 -15.77 -9.11
N GLN A 105 32.81 -15.87 -8.01
CA GLN A 105 32.25 -15.89 -6.67
C GLN A 105 31.49 -14.59 -6.36
N ALA A 106 32.06 -13.42 -6.70
CA ALA A 106 31.40 -12.13 -6.48
C ALA A 106 30.14 -11.99 -7.36
N SER A 107 30.19 -12.52 -8.60
CA SER A 107 29.01 -12.55 -9.48
C SER A 107 27.88 -13.40 -8.89
N ILE A 108 28.18 -14.63 -8.46
CA ILE A 108 27.21 -15.55 -7.86
C ILE A 108 26.62 -14.95 -6.58
N THR A 109 27.45 -14.43 -5.68
CA THR A 109 26.99 -13.79 -4.44
C THR A 109 26.05 -12.62 -4.73
N THR A 110 26.39 -11.76 -5.69
CA THR A 110 25.55 -10.61 -6.06
C THR A 110 24.22 -11.06 -6.65
N ARG A 111 24.22 -12.06 -7.53
CA ARG A 111 22.99 -12.63 -8.13
C ARG A 111 22.07 -13.26 -7.07
N ASN A 112 22.63 -14.01 -6.13
CA ASN A 112 21.87 -14.59 -5.03
C ASN A 112 21.25 -13.50 -4.14
N HIS A 113 22.01 -12.43 -3.85
CA HIS A 113 21.49 -11.29 -3.08
C HIS A 113 20.33 -10.60 -3.81
N ILE A 114 20.44 -10.36 -5.12
CA ILE A 114 19.35 -9.80 -5.94
C ILE A 114 18.10 -10.69 -5.88
N GLN A 115 18.24 -12.01 -5.99
CA GLN A 115 17.10 -12.93 -5.91
C GLN A 115 16.43 -12.88 -4.55
N LEU A 116 17.21 -12.87 -3.46
CA LEU A 116 16.68 -12.80 -2.10
C LEU A 116 15.87 -11.51 -1.88
N VAL A 117 16.40 -10.35 -2.24
CA VAL A 117 15.69 -9.08 -2.02
C VAL A 117 14.44 -8.97 -2.89
N LYS A 118 14.46 -9.50 -4.12
CA LYS A 118 13.26 -9.57 -4.97
C LYS A 118 12.16 -10.40 -4.33
N LEU A 119 12.50 -11.55 -3.73
CA LEU A 119 11.53 -12.38 -3.00
C LEU A 119 10.95 -11.64 -1.78
N GLN A 120 11.80 -11.00 -0.97
CA GLN A 120 11.35 -10.24 0.20
C GLN A 120 10.40 -9.08 -0.16
N VAL A 121 10.72 -8.35 -1.23
CA VAL A 121 9.87 -7.26 -1.72
C VAL A 121 8.54 -7.79 -2.27
N GLU A 122 8.55 -8.90 -3.01
CA GLU A 122 7.32 -9.52 -3.51
C GLU A 122 6.40 -10.00 -2.37
N GLU A 123 6.95 -10.58 -1.31
CA GLU A 123 6.18 -11.00 -0.13
C GLU A 123 5.42 -9.83 0.51
N VAL A 124 6.07 -8.67 0.68
CA VAL A 124 5.40 -7.49 1.26
C VAL A 124 4.40 -6.85 0.29
N HIS A 125 4.65 -6.89 -1.03
CA HIS A 125 3.65 -6.47 -2.03
C HIS A 125 2.40 -7.35 -1.99
N GLN A 126 2.54 -8.66 -1.79
CA GLN A 126 1.39 -9.55 -1.64
C GLN A 126 0.55 -9.19 -0.42
N LEU A 127 1.18 -8.86 0.70
CA LEU A 127 0.48 -8.39 1.90
C LEU A 127 -0.26 -7.08 1.67
N SER A 128 0.37 -6.13 0.98
CA SER A 128 -0.25 -4.85 0.59
C SER A 128 -1.49 -5.07 -0.29
N ARG A 129 -1.39 -5.88 -1.36
CA ARG A 129 -2.52 -6.19 -2.25
C ARG A 129 -3.69 -6.86 -1.53
N LYS A 130 -3.39 -7.71 -0.54
CA LYS A 130 -4.42 -8.32 0.31
C LYS A 130 -5.12 -7.28 1.17
N ALA A 131 -4.41 -6.28 1.68
CA ALA A 131 -5.02 -5.17 2.41
C ALA A 131 -5.90 -4.31 1.50
N GLU A 132 -5.44 -4.00 0.28
CA GLU A 132 -6.21 -3.25 -0.72
C GLU A 132 -7.51 -3.97 -1.10
N THR A 133 -7.45 -5.30 -1.26
CA THR A 133 -8.66 -6.11 -1.52
C THR A 133 -9.68 -5.95 -0.39
N LYS A 134 -9.24 -5.99 0.87
CA LYS A 134 -10.11 -5.79 2.04
C LYS A 134 -10.70 -4.38 2.11
N LEU A 135 -9.92 -3.38 1.71
CA LEU A 135 -10.42 -2.01 1.62
C LEU A 135 -11.53 -1.90 0.57
N ALA A 136 -11.30 -2.46 -0.63
CA ALA A 136 -12.30 -2.48 -1.68
C ALA A 136 -13.60 -3.19 -1.26
N GLU A 137 -13.49 -4.34 -0.58
CA GLU A 137 -14.63 -5.06 0.00
C GLU A 137 -15.40 -4.18 1.01
N ALA A 138 -14.70 -3.47 1.89
CA ALA A 138 -15.32 -2.59 2.88
C ALA A 138 -16.03 -1.39 2.23
N GLN A 139 -15.44 -0.80 1.18
CA GLN A 139 -16.05 0.30 0.43
C GLN A 139 -17.31 -0.14 -0.33
N ILE A 140 -17.29 -1.34 -0.92
CA ILE A 140 -18.45 -1.89 -1.62
C ILE A 140 -19.61 -2.13 -0.63
N GLU A 141 -19.32 -2.70 0.54
CA GLU A 141 -20.35 -2.94 1.55
C GLU A 141 -20.92 -1.65 2.14
N GLU A 142 -20.07 -0.65 2.37
CA GLU A 142 -20.51 0.69 2.80
C GLU A 142 -21.49 1.29 1.80
N LEU A 143 -21.12 1.36 0.52
CA LEU A 143 -21.98 1.90 -0.53
C LEU A 143 -23.32 1.15 -0.62
N ARG A 144 -23.28 -0.18 -0.48
CA ARG A 144 -24.48 -1.03 -0.52
C ARG A 144 -25.44 -0.70 0.62
N GLN A 145 -24.93 -0.57 1.85
CA GLN A 145 -25.75 -0.28 3.03
C GLN A 145 -26.26 1.17 3.01
N LYS A 146 -25.42 2.13 2.65
CA LYS A 146 -25.82 3.54 2.53
C LYS A 146 -26.96 3.72 1.52
N THR A 147 -26.88 3.05 0.37
CA THR A 147 -27.96 3.08 -0.63
C THR A 147 -29.28 2.49 -0.09
N GLN A 148 -29.18 1.46 0.77
CA GLN A 148 -30.35 0.85 1.39
C GLN A 148 -30.99 1.79 2.42
N GLU A 149 -30.18 2.37 3.30
CA GLU A 149 -30.61 3.33 4.32
C GLU A 149 -31.28 4.56 3.70
N GLU A 150 -30.66 5.20 2.71
CA GLU A 150 -31.25 6.34 1.99
C GLU A 150 -32.61 5.99 1.36
N GLY A 151 -32.79 4.74 0.94
CA GLY A 151 -34.06 4.22 0.43
C GLY A 151 -35.11 4.04 1.53
N GLU A 152 -34.71 3.55 2.70
CA GLU A 152 -35.57 3.37 3.88
C GLU A 152 -36.03 4.72 4.45
N GLU A 153 -35.10 5.66 4.67
CA GLU A 153 -35.42 7.02 5.15
C GLU A 153 -36.40 7.75 4.22
N ARG A 154 -36.20 7.61 2.91
CA ARG A 154 -37.11 8.21 1.93
C ARG A 154 -38.51 7.60 2.03
N ALA A 155 -38.62 6.27 2.10
CA ALA A 155 -39.90 5.59 2.21
C ALA A 155 -40.64 5.97 3.51
N GLU A 156 -39.92 6.07 4.63
CA GLU A 156 -40.48 6.54 5.90
C GLU A 156 -40.97 7.99 5.80
N SER A 157 -40.17 8.88 5.22
CA SER A 157 -40.55 10.29 5.05
C SER A 157 -41.79 10.48 4.17
N GLU A 158 -41.91 9.68 3.09
CA GLU A 158 -43.07 9.69 2.20
C GLU A 158 -44.32 9.17 2.95
N GLN A 159 -44.17 8.08 3.72
CA GLN A 159 -45.27 7.52 4.51
C GLN A 159 -45.74 8.47 5.62
N GLU A 160 -44.82 9.13 6.32
CA GLU A 160 -45.15 10.14 7.33
C GLU A 160 -45.84 11.37 6.73
N ALA A 161 -45.46 11.78 5.52
CA ALA A 161 -46.12 12.88 4.82
C ALA A 161 -47.57 12.51 4.48
N TYR A 162 -47.80 11.30 3.95
CA TYR A 162 -49.16 10.80 3.68
C TYR A 162 -50.03 10.77 4.95
N LEU A 163 -49.48 10.29 6.07
CA LEU A 163 -50.21 10.24 7.35
C LEU A 163 -50.49 11.63 7.97
N ARG A 164 -49.79 12.68 7.54
CA ARG A 164 -50.02 14.07 7.99
C ARG A 164 -51.06 14.81 7.17
N GLU A 165 -51.38 14.32 5.97
CA GLU A 165 -52.37 14.91 5.06
C GLU A 165 -53.80 14.41 5.31
N ASP A 166 -53.98 13.29 6.02
CA ASP A 166 -55.27 12.69 6.47
C ASP A 166 -55.68 13.14 7.88
#